data_AF-A0A0D2BQW6-F1
#
_entry.id   AF-A0A0D2BQW6-F1
#
_cell.length_a   1.000
_cell.length_b   1.000
_cell.length_c   1.000
_cell.angle_alpha   90.00
_cell.angle_beta   90.00
_cell.angle_gamma   90.00
#
_symmetry.space_group_name_H-M   'P 1'
#
loop_
_entity.id
_entity.type
_entity.pdbx_description
1 polymer ?
#
loop_
_entity_poly.entity_id
_entity_poly.type
_entity_poly.pdbx_seq_one_letter_code
_entity_poly.pdbx_strand_id
1 'polypeptide(L)'
;MSASLFSRRALQATTRRLAVANPSAFTKTPLSRWSAPAAIAVGQNVQYSTTTEATQESRTSAWTISRRSTSPTSLHPILPVFRCTISEPPTHLCRRPMLTYNVSSRPAATTTNITPSAGEEILAAQRRNRPVSPHLSIYRPQITWYMSMFHRITGATLSVGVYAFGAAYLIAPMLGWHLESATLAASFASLPILAKISLKTLAAYPFTYHCWNGIRHLVWDTGAAMTNKQVIVTGWTTVGLATVSALALVFM
;
A
#
# COMPACT_ATOMS: atom_id res chain seq x y z
N MET A 1 7.80 35.26 -19.26
CA MET A 1 6.70 35.28 -18.27
C MET A 1 6.22 33.84 -18.05
N SER A 2 6.64 33.20 -16.96
CA SER A 2 6.37 31.78 -16.68
C SER A 2 5.07 31.65 -15.89
N ALA A 3 3.98 31.30 -16.56
CA ALA A 3 2.71 30.97 -15.90
C ALA A 3 2.85 29.59 -15.22
N SER A 4 2.78 29.59 -13.89
CA SER A 4 2.99 28.44 -13.03
C SER A 4 2.08 27.25 -13.38
N LEU A 5 2.67 26.05 -13.43
CA LEU A 5 1.96 24.77 -13.59
C LEU A 5 0.85 24.55 -12.54
N PHE A 6 0.91 25.25 -11.41
CA PHE A 6 -0.08 25.24 -10.35
C PHE A 6 -1.43 25.84 -10.78
N SER A 7 -1.40 26.90 -11.60
CA SER A 7 -2.60 27.57 -12.12
C SER A 7 -3.42 26.64 -13.03
N ARG A 8 -2.73 25.82 -13.85
CA ARG A 8 -3.41 24.89 -14.78
C ARG A 8 -4.18 23.79 -14.06
N ARG A 9 -3.67 23.26 -12.95
CA ARG A 9 -4.36 22.22 -12.16
C ARG A 9 -5.56 22.79 -11.41
N ALA A 10 -5.44 24.00 -10.87
CA ALA A 10 -6.56 24.70 -10.23
C ALA A 10 -7.67 25.00 -11.24
N LEU A 11 -7.32 25.55 -12.42
CA LEU A 11 -8.27 25.77 -13.51
C LEU A 11 -8.95 24.48 -13.99
N GLN A 12 -8.21 23.37 -14.10
CA GLN A 12 -8.77 22.07 -14.45
C GLN A 12 -9.73 21.52 -13.37
N ALA A 13 -9.45 21.77 -12.09
CA ALA A 13 -10.34 21.35 -11.00
C ALA A 13 -11.62 22.19 -10.96
N THR A 14 -11.52 23.50 -11.18
CA THR A 14 -12.68 24.42 -11.16
C THR A 14 -13.58 24.21 -12.38
N THR A 15 -12.99 24.02 -13.57
CA THR A 15 -13.76 23.68 -14.78
C THR A 15 -14.47 22.34 -14.66
N ARG A 16 -13.86 21.34 -13.99
CA ARG A 16 -14.54 20.07 -13.66
C ARG A 16 -15.73 20.28 -12.73
N ARG A 17 -15.60 21.11 -11.68
CA ARG A 17 -16.73 21.41 -10.78
C ARG A 17 -17.86 22.16 -11.50
N LEU A 18 -17.52 23.12 -12.36
CA LEU A 18 -18.50 23.88 -13.15
C LEU A 18 -19.22 23.00 -14.20
N ALA A 19 -18.49 22.08 -14.84
CA ALA A 19 -19.08 21.13 -15.79
C ALA A 19 -20.06 20.14 -15.12
N VAL A 20 -19.84 19.79 -13.85
CA VAL A 20 -20.77 18.97 -13.06
C VAL A 20 -22.02 19.77 -12.66
N ALA A 21 -21.87 21.06 -12.34
CA ALA A 21 -22.98 21.90 -11.90
C ALA A 21 -23.90 22.37 -13.06
N ASN A 22 -23.37 22.55 -14.28
CA ASN A 22 -24.12 23.04 -15.44
C ASN A 22 -23.73 22.29 -16.73
N PRO A 23 -24.22 21.05 -16.93
CA PRO A 23 -23.85 20.23 -18.09
C PRO A 23 -24.30 20.83 -19.44
N SER A 24 -25.39 21.61 -19.45
CA SER A 24 -25.93 22.25 -20.65
C SER A 24 -25.15 23.48 -21.13
N ALA A 25 -24.27 24.04 -20.30
CA ALA A 25 -23.44 25.20 -20.65
C ALA A 25 -22.21 24.81 -21.51
N PHE A 26 -21.75 23.56 -21.41
CA PHE A 26 -20.57 23.05 -22.13
C PHE A 26 -20.86 22.49 -23.52
N THR A 27 -22.13 22.26 -23.88
CA THR A 27 -22.54 21.83 -25.22
C THR A 27 -22.52 22.96 -26.25
N LYS A 28 -22.48 24.23 -25.83
CA LYS A 28 -22.57 25.41 -26.72
C LYS A 28 -21.28 26.22 -26.85
N THR A 29 -20.17 25.80 -26.24
CA THR A 29 -18.88 26.51 -26.31
C THR A 29 -17.81 25.70 -27.07
N PRO A 30 -16.80 26.35 -27.70
CA PRO A 30 -15.76 25.67 -28.49
C PRO A 30 -14.82 24.75 -27.68
N LEU A 31 -15.01 24.66 -26.36
CA LEU A 31 -14.31 23.70 -25.48
C LEU A 31 -14.84 22.26 -25.60
N SER A 32 -15.97 22.05 -26.29
CA SER A 32 -16.54 20.71 -26.58
C SER A 32 -15.65 19.82 -27.47
N ARG A 33 -14.59 20.38 -28.08
CA ARG A 33 -13.58 19.61 -28.84
C ARG A 33 -12.46 19.00 -27.99
N TRP A 34 -12.39 19.34 -26.70
CA TRP A 34 -11.43 18.70 -25.81
C TRP A 34 -12.00 17.33 -25.43
N SER A 35 -11.20 16.27 -25.60
CA SER A 35 -11.55 14.89 -25.24
C SER A 35 -12.29 14.90 -23.90
N ALA A 36 -13.58 14.58 -23.93
CA ALA A 36 -14.42 14.62 -22.74
C ALA A 36 -13.67 13.87 -21.62
N PRO A 37 -13.44 14.50 -20.45
CA PRO A 37 -12.92 13.75 -19.33
C PRO A 37 -13.88 12.59 -19.10
N ALA A 38 -13.36 11.37 -19.15
CA ALA A 38 -14.10 10.14 -18.92
C ALA A 38 -15.13 10.39 -17.83
N ALA A 39 -16.41 10.20 -18.17
CA ALA A 39 -17.53 10.43 -17.27
C ALA A 39 -17.17 9.81 -15.92
N ILE A 40 -17.02 10.67 -14.90
CA ILE A 40 -16.86 10.22 -13.53
C ILE A 40 -18.13 9.40 -13.26
N ALA A 41 -17.97 8.13 -12.88
CA ALA A 41 -19.10 7.27 -12.59
C ALA A 41 -19.85 7.82 -11.36
N VAL A 42 -20.81 8.72 -11.59
CA VAL A 42 -21.67 9.35 -10.55
C VAL A 42 -22.66 8.32 -9.97
N GLY A 43 -22.54 7.03 -10.28
CA GLY A 43 -23.45 5.98 -9.81
C GLY A 43 -24.88 6.07 -10.37
N GLN A 44 -25.27 7.18 -11.01
CA GLN A 44 -26.62 7.39 -11.55
C GLN A 44 -26.89 6.67 -12.88
N ASN A 45 -25.84 6.22 -13.57
CA ASN A 45 -25.94 5.53 -14.84
C ASN A 45 -25.06 4.29 -14.81
N VAL A 46 -25.69 3.11 -14.87
CA VAL A 46 -25.00 1.83 -14.98
C VAL A 46 -25.03 1.41 -16.45
N GLN A 47 -23.84 1.14 -16.99
CA GLN A 47 -23.69 0.61 -18.33
C GLN A 47 -23.73 -0.91 -18.24
N TYR A 48 -24.75 -1.52 -18.85
CA TYR A 48 -24.78 -2.96 -19.07
C TYR A 48 -24.21 -3.24 -20.46
N SER A 49 -23.19 -4.10 -20.54
CA SER A 49 -22.83 -4.71 -21.82
C SER A 49 -23.71 -5.94 -21.97
N THR A 50 -24.66 -5.92 -22.89
CA THR A 50 -25.31 -7.14 -23.37
C THR A 50 -24.24 -7.95 -24.10
N THR A 51 -23.66 -8.94 -23.43
CA THR A 51 -23.13 -10.09 -24.16
C THR A 51 -24.34 -10.80 -24.73
N THR A 52 -24.64 -10.55 -26.00
CA THR A 52 -25.57 -11.39 -26.76
C THR A 52 -24.97 -12.78 -26.76
N GLU A 53 -25.51 -13.67 -25.91
CA GLU A 53 -25.27 -15.10 -26.04
C GLU A 53 -25.80 -15.50 -27.41
N ALA A 54 -24.88 -15.68 -28.36
CA ALA A 54 -25.19 -16.30 -29.63
C ALA A 54 -25.76 -17.69 -29.33
N THR A 55 -26.95 -17.91 -29.84
CA THR A 55 -27.70 -19.16 -29.75
C THR A 55 -26.82 -20.31 -30.25
N GLN A 56 -26.24 -21.07 -29.32
CA GLN A 56 -25.53 -22.30 -29.65
C GLN A 56 -26.43 -23.47 -29.28
N GLU A 57 -27.06 -24.01 -30.31
CA GLU A 57 -27.90 -25.18 -30.22
C GLU A 57 -27.04 -26.44 -29.96
N SER A 58 -27.57 -27.26 -29.06
CA SER A 58 -27.21 -28.65 -28.76
C SER A 58 -26.07 -28.94 -27.77
N ARG A 59 -26.54 -29.28 -26.57
CA ARG A 59 -26.18 -30.46 -25.78
C ARG A 59 -24.80 -30.52 -25.09
N THR A 60 -24.93 -30.43 -23.76
CA THR A 60 -24.20 -31.16 -22.71
C THR A 60 -22.76 -30.73 -22.39
N SER A 61 -22.66 -30.15 -21.18
CA SER A 61 -21.54 -30.23 -20.23
C SER A 61 -20.18 -29.71 -20.68
N ALA A 62 -19.82 -28.51 -20.22
CA ALA A 62 -18.64 -28.31 -19.34
C ALA A 62 -18.44 -26.81 -19.08
N TRP A 63 -18.56 -26.40 -17.82
CA TRP A 63 -18.01 -25.14 -17.34
C TRP A 63 -16.49 -25.13 -17.58
N THR A 64 -16.00 -24.46 -18.62
CA THR A 64 -14.56 -24.27 -18.80
C THR A 64 -14.19 -22.82 -18.55
N ILE A 65 -13.89 -22.56 -17.28
CA ILE A 65 -13.14 -21.39 -16.81
C ILE A 65 -11.80 -21.38 -17.55
N SER A 66 -11.57 -20.39 -18.40
CA SER A 66 -10.26 -20.12 -19.02
C SER A 66 -9.25 -19.68 -17.93
N ARG A 67 -8.68 -20.67 -17.22
CA ARG A 67 -7.41 -20.48 -16.52
C ARG A 67 -6.32 -20.42 -17.57
N ARG A 68 -5.56 -19.32 -17.61
CA ARG A 68 -4.26 -19.30 -18.30
C ARG A 68 -3.32 -20.21 -17.51
N SER A 69 -3.30 -21.48 -17.90
CA SER A 69 -2.35 -22.48 -17.41
C SER A 69 -1.00 -22.22 -18.06
N THR A 70 -0.03 -21.77 -17.27
CA THR A 70 1.38 -21.94 -17.58
C THR A 70 1.83 -23.23 -16.89
N SER A 71 2.09 -24.28 -17.66
CA SER A 71 2.84 -25.44 -17.18
C SER A 71 4.18 -25.54 -17.92
N PRO A 72 5.20 -26.16 -17.28
CA PRO A 72 6.59 -25.96 -17.60
C PRO A 72 7.15 -27.14 -18.39
N THR A 73 7.77 -26.90 -19.55
CA THR A 73 8.71 -27.88 -20.12
C THR A 73 9.70 -27.23 -21.08
N SER A 74 10.96 -27.30 -20.66
CA SER A 74 12.14 -27.70 -21.44
C SER A 74 12.67 -26.80 -22.57
N LEU A 75 13.98 -26.54 -22.42
CA LEU A 75 15.01 -26.30 -23.43
C LEU A 75 15.16 -24.85 -23.92
N HIS A 76 16.18 -24.20 -23.35
CA HIS A 76 16.86 -23.05 -23.95
C HIS A 76 17.45 -23.43 -25.31
N PRO A 77 17.32 -22.53 -26.30
CA PRO A 77 18.46 -22.18 -27.13
C PRO A 77 18.72 -20.68 -27.08
N ILE A 78 19.92 -20.36 -26.58
CA ILE A 78 20.85 -19.32 -27.05
C ILE A 78 20.22 -18.24 -27.93
N LEU A 79 20.06 -17.04 -27.37
CA LEU A 79 19.83 -15.81 -28.15
C LEU A 79 21.06 -15.53 -29.03
N PRO A 80 20.94 -15.41 -30.36
CA PRO A 80 22.00 -14.82 -31.16
C PRO A 80 22.05 -13.32 -30.88
N VAL A 81 23.20 -12.85 -30.41
CA VAL A 81 23.58 -11.44 -30.39
C VAL A 81 23.58 -10.94 -31.83
N PHE A 82 22.53 -10.20 -32.22
CA PHE A 82 22.54 -9.51 -33.50
C PHE A 82 23.46 -8.30 -33.42
N ARG A 83 24.69 -8.54 -33.89
CA ARG A 83 25.70 -7.53 -34.21
C ARG A 83 25.21 -6.70 -35.38
N CYS A 84 25.04 -5.40 -35.18
CA CYS A 84 24.68 -4.48 -36.25
C CYS A 84 25.92 -4.23 -37.12
N THR A 85 26.04 -4.93 -38.24
CA THR A 85 26.97 -4.59 -39.31
C THR A 85 26.24 -3.75 -40.34
N ILE A 86 26.74 -2.53 -40.53
CA ILE A 86 26.28 -1.58 -41.55
C ILE A 86 26.73 -2.13 -42.92
N SER A 87 25.79 -2.51 -43.77
CA SER A 87 26.02 -2.72 -45.20
C SER A 87 24.89 -2.09 -46.01
N GLU A 88 25.31 -1.42 -47.07
CA GLU A 88 24.70 -0.55 -48.09
C GLU A 88 23.21 -0.72 -48.49
N PRO A 89 22.60 0.33 -49.11
CA PRO A 89 21.15 0.40 -49.32
C PRO A 89 20.72 -0.24 -50.64
N PRO A 90 19.64 -1.04 -50.67
CA PRO A 90 18.99 -1.36 -51.92
C PRO A 90 17.81 -0.41 -52.16
N THR A 91 17.87 0.22 -53.32
CA THR A 91 16.83 1.00 -53.97
C THR A 91 15.63 0.12 -54.33
N HIS A 92 14.67 -0.04 -53.41
CA HIS A 92 13.35 -0.55 -53.75
C HIS A 92 12.25 0.34 -53.17
N LEU A 93 11.36 0.77 -54.07
CA LEU A 93 10.16 1.57 -53.80
C LEU A 93 9.38 0.99 -52.62
N CYS A 94 9.46 1.66 -51.47
CA CYS A 94 8.71 1.31 -50.27
C CYS A 94 7.23 1.64 -50.50
N ARG A 95 6.48 0.66 -51.02
CA ARG A 95 5.02 0.73 -51.11
C ARG A 95 4.47 0.62 -49.69
N ARG A 96 4.16 1.77 -49.07
CA ARG A 96 3.54 1.84 -47.74
C ARG A 96 2.25 1.00 -47.75
N PRO A 97 2.15 -0.08 -46.95
CA PRO A 97 0.87 -0.74 -46.78
C PRO A 97 -0.08 0.24 -46.11
N MET A 98 -1.20 0.53 -46.78
CA MET A 98 -2.28 1.32 -46.22
C MET A 98 -2.86 0.52 -45.05
N LEU A 99 -2.46 0.88 -43.82
CA LEU A 99 -3.05 0.35 -42.59
C LEU A 99 -4.54 0.70 -42.59
N THR A 100 -5.38 -0.25 -42.99
CA THR A 100 -6.82 -0.17 -42.77
C THR A 100 -7.04 -0.31 -41.28
N TYR A 101 -7.15 0.83 -40.59
CA TYR A 101 -7.56 0.85 -39.19
C TYR A 101 -9.03 0.44 -39.15
N ASN A 102 -9.29 -0.83 -38.83
CA ASN A 102 -10.64 -1.27 -38.50
C ASN A 102 -11.09 -0.46 -37.28
N VAL A 103 -11.93 0.55 -37.53
CA VAL A 103 -12.65 1.25 -36.49
C VAL A 103 -13.63 0.24 -35.90
N SER A 104 -13.21 -0.46 -34.86
CA SER A 104 -14.09 -1.29 -34.05
C SER A 104 -15.17 -0.37 -33.48
N SER A 105 -16.36 -0.42 -34.08
CA SER A 105 -17.55 0.25 -33.56
C SER A 105 -17.88 -0.38 -32.22
N ARG A 106 -17.48 0.28 -31.13
CA ARG A 106 -17.93 -0.12 -29.80
C ARG A 106 -19.45 0.04 -29.78
N PRO A 107 -20.23 -1.01 -29.42
CA PRO A 107 -21.67 -0.85 -29.28
C PRO A 107 -21.94 0.31 -28.30
N ALA A 108 -22.91 1.14 -28.64
CA ALA A 108 -23.31 2.26 -27.81
C ALA A 108 -23.73 1.71 -26.44
N ALA A 109 -23.02 2.10 -25.38
CA ALA A 109 -23.31 1.64 -24.04
C ALA A 109 -24.74 2.06 -23.66
N THR A 110 -25.64 1.09 -23.49
CA THR A 110 -27.00 1.34 -23.03
C THR A 110 -26.96 1.75 -21.55
N THR A 111 -27.33 2.99 -21.27
CA THR A 111 -27.44 3.51 -19.91
C THR A 111 -28.88 3.41 -19.45
N THR A 112 -29.13 2.64 -18.40
CA THR A 112 -30.44 2.64 -17.72
C THR A 112 -30.42 3.65 -16.60
N ASN A 113 -31.46 4.48 -16.50
CA ASN A 113 -31.68 5.33 -15.33
C ASN A 113 -31.97 4.41 -14.13
N ILE A 114 -31.15 4.49 -13.10
CA ILE A 114 -31.31 3.74 -11.87
C ILE A 114 -31.53 4.69 -10.69
N THR A 115 -32.17 4.19 -9.65
CA THR A 115 -32.31 4.95 -8.41
C THR A 115 -30.92 5.20 -7.80
N PRO A 116 -30.68 6.37 -7.17
CA PRO A 116 -29.38 6.67 -6.57
C PRO A 116 -28.91 5.61 -5.55
N SER A 117 -29.82 4.99 -4.81
CA SER A 117 -29.51 3.92 -3.86
C SER A 117 -29.01 2.64 -4.53
N ALA A 118 -29.63 2.21 -5.64
CA ALA A 118 -29.16 1.06 -6.42
C ALA A 118 -27.80 1.33 -7.06
N GLY A 119 -27.54 2.59 -7.43
CA GLY A 119 -26.24 3.03 -7.95
C GLY A 119 -25.12 2.86 -6.94
N GLU A 120 -25.35 3.27 -5.70
CA GLU A 120 -24.39 3.11 -4.61
C GLU A 120 -24.11 1.63 -4.30
N GLU A 121 -25.13 0.78 -4.34
CA GLU A 121 -24.95 -0.66 -4.13
C GLU A 121 -24.06 -1.29 -5.22
N ILE A 122 -24.30 -0.95 -6.49
CA ILE A 122 -23.51 -1.43 -7.62
C ILE A 122 -22.06 -0.91 -7.52
N LEU A 123 -21.88 0.36 -7.18
CA LEU A 123 -20.54 0.93 -6.96
C LEU A 123 -19.83 0.24 -5.78
N ALA A 124 -20.53 -0.07 -4.70
CA ALA A 124 -19.98 -0.80 -3.56
C ALA A 124 -19.58 -2.23 -3.96
N ALA A 125 -20.43 -2.94 -4.72
CA ALA A 125 -20.12 -4.26 -5.28
C ALA A 125 -18.88 -4.20 -6.20
N GLN A 126 -18.79 -3.20 -7.06
CA GLN A 126 -17.62 -2.98 -7.90
C GLN A 126 -16.36 -2.66 -7.10
N ARG A 127 -16.45 -1.88 -6.00
CA ARG A 127 -15.31 -1.57 -5.12
C ARG A 127 -14.78 -2.83 -4.42
N ARG A 128 -15.65 -3.78 -4.05
CA ARG A 128 -15.23 -5.08 -3.47
C ARG A 128 -14.43 -5.94 -4.45
N ASN A 129 -14.73 -5.85 -5.74
CA ASN A 129 -14.04 -6.62 -6.79
C ASN A 129 -12.71 -5.98 -7.24
N ARG A 130 -12.34 -4.80 -6.74
CA ARG A 130 -11.07 -4.16 -7.09
C ARG A 130 -9.95 -4.78 -6.25
N PRO A 131 -8.89 -5.32 -6.90
CA PRO A 131 -7.74 -5.81 -6.16
C PRO A 131 -7.03 -4.66 -5.45
N VAL A 132 -6.56 -4.92 -4.23
CA VAL A 132 -5.68 -4.01 -3.50
C VAL A 132 -4.27 -4.17 -4.07
N SER A 133 -3.64 -3.07 -4.48
CA SER A 133 -2.25 -3.11 -4.93
C SER A 133 -1.34 -3.59 -3.81
N PRO A 134 -0.34 -4.45 -4.08
CA PRO A 134 0.62 -4.85 -3.06
C PRO A 134 1.35 -3.62 -2.52
N HIS A 135 1.49 -3.51 -1.20
CA HIS A 135 2.14 -2.37 -0.55
C HIS A 135 3.36 -2.83 0.27
N LEU A 136 3.14 -3.52 1.38
CA LEU A 136 4.19 -3.92 2.33
C LEU A 136 5.13 -4.98 1.76
N SER A 137 4.61 -5.84 0.88
CA SER A 137 5.38 -6.92 0.26
C SER A 137 6.36 -6.46 -0.82
N ILE A 138 6.14 -5.29 -1.42
CA ILE A 138 6.98 -4.77 -2.51
C ILE A 138 7.73 -3.48 -2.14
N TYR A 139 7.41 -2.87 -1.00
CA TYR A 139 8.01 -1.60 -0.60
C TYR A 139 9.46 -1.80 -0.16
N ARG A 140 10.34 -0.87 -0.55
CA ARG A 140 11.75 -0.92 -0.20
C ARG A 140 11.94 -0.80 1.32
N PRO A 141 12.71 -1.69 1.96
CA PRO A 141 13.18 -1.54 3.33
C PRO A 141 13.84 -0.18 3.58
N GLN A 142 13.32 0.59 4.54
CA GLN A 142 13.86 1.89 4.96
C GLN A 142 13.81 2.00 6.48
N ILE A 143 14.84 2.58 7.10
CA ILE A 143 14.90 2.75 8.56
C ILE A 143 13.68 3.49 9.12
N THR A 144 13.12 4.42 8.37
CA THR A 144 11.98 5.26 8.79
C THR A 144 10.76 4.45 9.20
N TRP A 145 10.26 3.59 8.33
CA TRP A 145 9.03 2.83 8.60
C TRP A 145 9.29 1.65 9.53
N TYR A 146 10.46 0.99 9.46
CA TYR A 146 10.82 -0.06 10.43
C TYR A 146 10.85 0.49 11.85
N MET A 147 11.52 1.63 12.05
CA MET A 147 11.65 2.22 13.36
C MET A 147 10.30 2.69 13.91
N SER A 148 9.41 3.20 13.03
CA SER A 148 8.02 3.50 13.39
C SER A 148 7.24 2.24 13.81
N MET A 149 7.38 1.12 13.08
CA MET A 149 6.75 -0.16 13.45
C MET A 149 7.26 -0.67 14.80
N PHE A 150 8.58 -0.67 14.99
CA PHE A 150 9.16 -1.08 16.26
C PHE A 150 8.72 -0.19 17.42
N HIS A 151 8.55 1.12 17.21
CA HIS A 151 8.06 2.01 18.28
C HIS A 151 6.65 1.65 18.75
N ARG A 152 5.78 1.24 17.81
CA ARG A 152 4.44 0.75 18.11
C ARG A 152 4.50 -0.60 18.84
N ILE A 153 5.31 -1.53 18.35
CA ILE A 153 5.48 -2.86 18.94
C ILE A 153 6.02 -2.73 20.36
N THR A 154 7.10 -1.98 20.57
CA THR A 154 7.67 -1.80 21.92
C THR A 154 6.70 -1.08 22.85
N GLY A 155 5.96 -0.07 22.37
CA GLY A 155 4.92 0.59 23.15
C GLY A 155 3.81 -0.36 23.59
N ALA A 156 3.34 -1.21 22.67
CA ALA A 156 2.34 -2.23 22.98
C ALA A 156 2.89 -3.28 23.96
N THR A 157 4.09 -3.80 23.73
CA THR A 157 4.74 -4.79 24.62
C THR A 157 4.92 -4.25 26.03
N LEU A 158 5.39 -3.01 26.18
CA LEU A 158 5.56 -2.38 27.49
C LEU A 158 4.21 -2.15 28.18
N SER A 159 3.21 -1.66 27.44
CA SER A 159 1.86 -1.46 27.97
C SER A 159 1.26 -2.78 28.45
N VAL A 160 1.31 -3.82 27.63
CA VAL A 160 0.85 -5.17 28.00
C VAL A 160 1.59 -5.68 29.23
N GLY A 161 2.91 -5.50 29.31
CA GLY A 161 3.70 -5.89 30.48
C GLY A 161 3.23 -5.22 31.78
N VAL A 162 3.01 -3.90 31.75
CA VAL A 162 2.54 -3.14 32.92
C VAL A 162 1.13 -3.57 33.33
N TYR A 163 0.19 -3.66 32.37
CA TYR A 163 -1.19 -4.05 32.68
C TYR A 163 -1.30 -5.51 33.12
N ALA A 164 -0.56 -6.42 32.49
CA ALA A 164 -0.55 -7.83 32.86
C ALA A 164 0.04 -8.03 34.26
N PHE A 165 1.15 -7.35 34.59
CA PHE A 165 1.72 -7.41 35.93
C PHE A 165 0.76 -6.82 36.97
N GLY A 166 0.16 -5.66 36.71
CA GLY A 166 -0.80 -5.03 37.62
C GLY A 166 -2.04 -5.90 37.87
N ALA A 167 -2.59 -6.51 36.81
CA ALA A 167 -3.72 -7.44 36.93
C ALA A 167 -3.34 -8.73 37.69
N ALA A 168 -2.16 -9.30 37.38
CA ALA A 168 -1.66 -10.48 38.07
C ALA A 168 -1.43 -10.20 39.56
N TYR A 169 -0.87 -9.04 39.90
CA TYR A 169 -0.67 -8.61 41.28
C TYR A 169 -1.99 -8.47 42.04
N LEU A 170 -3.03 -7.93 41.40
CA LEU A 170 -4.35 -7.79 42.02
C LEU A 170 -5.03 -9.14 42.29
N ILE A 171 -4.89 -10.09 41.37
CA ILE A 171 -5.53 -11.41 41.45
C ILE A 171 -4.70 -12.39 42.32
N ALA A 172 -3.42 -12.13 42.52
CA ALA A 172 -2.48 -13.03 43.20
C ALA A 172 -2.96 -13.56 44.56
N PRO A 173 -3.54 -12.74 45.47
CA PRO A 173 -4.03 -13.24 46.76
C PRO A 173 -5.17 -14.26 46.63
N MET A 174 -6.00 -14.13 45.59
CA MET A 174 -7.13 -15.04 45.35
C MET A 174 -6.69 -16.41 44.83
N LEU A 175 -5.56 -16.44 44.10
CA LEU A 175 -4.98 -17.66 43.52
C LEU A 175 -3.86 -18.26 44.37
N GLY A 176 -3.51 -17.62 45.49
CA GLY A 176 -2.38 -18.00 46.33
C GLY A 176 -1.02 -17.79 45.65
N TRP A 177 -0.93 -16.89 44.67
CA TRP A 177 0.33 -16.55 44.01
C TRP A 177 1.16 -15.57 44.86
N HIS A 178 2.46 -15.81 44.94
CA HIS A 178 3.38 -14.95 45.67
C HIS A 178 4.14 -14.02 44.71
N LEU A 179 3.55 -12.87 44.38
CA LEU A 179 4.15 -11.83 43.53
C LEU A 179 4.86 -10.72 44.32
N GLU A 180 5.19 -10.99 45.59
CA GLU A 180 5.99 -10.09 46.42
C GLU A 180 7.42 -9.93 45.87
N SER A 181 8.00 -8.74 46.06
CA SER A 181 9.34 -8.42 45.56
C SER A 181 10.42 -9.42 46.00
N ALA A 182 10.32 -9.93 47.23
CA ALA A 182 11.26 -10.92 47.76
C ALA A 182 11.18 -12.26 47.00
N THR A 183 9.97 -12.76 46.74
CA THR A 183 9.74 -14.02 46.03
C THR A 183 10.15 -13.90 44.57
N LEU A 184 9.85 -12.77 43.92
CA LEU A 184 10.28 -12.50 42.54
C LEU A 184 11.81 -12.41 42.43
N ALA A 185 12.47 -11.71 43.36
CA ALA A 185 13.92 -11.62 43.38
C ALA A 185 14.60 -12.99 43.59
N ALA A 186 14.09 -13.81 44.52
CA ALA A 186 14.59 -15.15 44.75
C ALA A 186 14.37 -16.06 43.53
N SER A 187 13.18 -15.99 42.92
CA SER A 187 12.85 -16.74 41.70
C SER A 187 13.72 -16.32 40.52
N PHE A 188 14.02 -15.03 40.38
CA PHE A 188 14.94 -14.54 39.36
C PHE A 188 16.39 -14.97 39.65
N ALA A 189 16.80 -14.98 40.91
CA ALA A 189 18.13 -15.38 41.33
C ALA A 189 18.43 -16.87 41.10
N SER A 190 17.41 -17.74 41.13
CA SER A 190 17.56 -19.18 40.87
C SER A 190 17.68 -19.53 39.37
N LEU A 191 17.37 -18.59 38.47
CA LEU A 191 17.47 -18.83 37.02
C LEU A 191 18.91 -19.04 36.54
N PRO A 192 19.12 -19.84 35.49
CA PRO A 192 20.43 -19.94 34.84
C PRO A 192 20.84 -18.60 34.24
N ILE A 193 22.15 -18.36 34.13
CA ILE A 193 22.72 -17.08 33.67
C ILE A 193 22.11 -16.63 32.33
N LEU A 194 21.94 -17.58 31.39
CA LEU A 194 21.35 -17.27 30.09
C LEU A 194 19.91 -16.76 30.20
N ALA A 195 19.09 -17.35 31.07
CA ALA A 195 17.71 -16.92 31.29
C ALA A 195 17.64 -15.54 31.97
N LYS A 196 18.57 -15.24 32.89
CA LYS A 196 18.69 -13.91 33.51
C LYS A 196 19.01 -12.85 32.46
N ILE A 197 20.02 -13.09 31.62
CA ILE A 197 20.42 -12.15 30.56
C ILE A 197 19.28 -11.98 29.55
N SER A 198 18.61 -13.05 29.13
CA SER A 198 17.50 -12.96 28.19
C SER A 198 16.33 -12.15 28.76
N LEU A 199 15.95 -12.39 30.02
CA LEU A 199 14.84 -11.67 30.63
C LEU A 199 15.18 -10.19 30.85
N LYS A 200 16.41 -9.89 31.31
CA LYS A 200 16.89 -8.49 31.41
C LYS A 200 16.89 -7.82 30.05
N THR A 201 17.35 -8.49 29.00
CA THR A 201 17.38 -7.93 27.64
C THR A 201 15.97 -7.69 27.09
N LEU A 202 15.05 -8.64 27.30
CA LEU A 202 13.65 -8.53 26.88
C LEU A 202 12.91 -7.41 27.59
N ALA A 203 13.28 -7.05 28.82
CA ALA A 203 12.73 -5.88 29.50
C ALA A 203 13.45 -4.59 29.08
N ALA A 204 14.78 -4.59 29.07
CA ALA A 204 15.61 -3.41 28.88
C ALA A 204 15.54 -2.84 27.45
N TYR A 205 15.70 -3.69 26.43
CA TYR A 205 15.77 -3.21 25.04
C TYR A 205 14.48 -2.53 24.54
N PRO A 206 13.27 -3.11 24.69
CA PRO A 206 12.06 -2.42 24.25
C PRO A 206 11.83 -1.13 25.05
N PHE A 207 12.17 -1.10 26.35
CA PHE A 207 12.08 0.09 27.19
C PHE A 207 12.98 1.21 26.68
N THR A 208 14.29 0.97 26.59
CA THR A 208 15.25 2.01 26.17
C THR A 208 15.00 2.48 24.75
N TYR A 209 14.69 1.55 23.83
CA TYR A 209 14.33 1.89 22.46
C TYR A 209 13.07 2.76 22.40
N HIS A 210 12.02 2.40 23.15
CA HIS A 210 10.78 3.18 23.16
C HIS A 210 11.01 4.59 23.71
N CYS A 211 11.81 4.74 24.78
CA CYS A 211 12.15 6.04 25.35
C CYS A 211 12.95 6.91 24.39
N TRP A 212 14.07 6.40 23.83
CA TRP A 212 14.91 7.18 22.92
C TRP A 212 14.19 7.54 21.62
N ASN A 213 13.40 6.59 21.08
CA ASN A 213 12.61 6.88 19.89
C ASN A 213 11.43 7.83 20.20
N GLY A 214 10.85 7.75 21.42
CA GLY A 214 9.85 8.68 21.91
C GLY A 214 10.38 10.12 21.99
N ILE A 215 11.59 10.32 22.52
CA ILE A 215 12.26 11.64 22.53
C ILE A 215 12.41 12.18 21.10
N ARG A 216 12.86 11.33 20.16
CA ARG A 216 12.94 11.70 18.75
C ARG A 216 11.57 12.12 18.19
N HIS A 217 10.50 11.41 18.53
CA HIS A 217 9.14 11.78 18.12
C HIS A 217 8.70 13.12 18.73
N LEU A 218 9.03 13.39 19.98
CA LEU A 218 8.75 14.70 20.60
C LEU A 218 9.53 15.84 19.91
N VAL A 219 10.79 15.61 19.53
CA VAL A 219 11.56 16.57 18.71
C VAL A 219 10.87 16.81 17.37
N TRP A 220 10.33 15.77 16.75
CA TRP A 220 9.57 15.87 15.52
C TRP A 220 8.26 16.64 15.67
N ASP A 221 7.59 16.53 16.81
CA ASP A 221 6.35 17.28 17.09
C ASP A 221 6.60 18.80 17.20
N THR A 222 7.84 19.22 17.50
CA THR A 222 8.24 20.65 17.42
C THR A 222 8.49 21.16 16.00
N GLY A 223 8.44 20.28 14.99
CA GLY A 223 8.79 20.61 13.59
C GLY A 223 10.28 20.56 13.29
N ALA A 224 11.13 20.13 14.24
CA ALA A 224 12.57 20.00 14.05
C ALA A 224 12.97 18.65 13.42
N ALA A 225 14.20 18.58 12.88
CA ALA A 225 14.82 17.35 12.36
C ALA A 225 14.00 16.58 11.29
N MET A 226 13.32 17.32 10.39
CA MET A 226 12.42 16.79 9.35
C MET A 226 13.06 16.53 7.98
N THR A 227 14.33 16.87 7.78
CA THR A 227 14.99 16.57 6.48
C THR A 227 15.35 15.08 6.38
N ASN A 228 15.31 14.50 5.18
CA ASN A 228 15.63 13.08 4.98
C ASN A 228 17.00 12.68 5.57
N LYS A 229 18.01 13.54 5.44
CA LYS A 229 19.34 13.30 6.03
C LYS A 229 19.28 13.25 7.55
N GLN A 230 18.61 14.23 8.18
CA GLN A 230 18.45 14.27 9.63
C GLN A 230 17.66 13.07 10.14
N VAL A 231 16.55 12.72 9.50
CA VAL A 231 15.70 11.57 9.85
C VAL A 231 16.48 10.24 9.86
N ILE A 232 17.42 10.05 8.91
CA ILE A 232 18.28 8.87 8.83
C ILE A 232 19.34 8.90 9.94
N VAL A 233 20.04 10.04 10.10
CA VAL A 233 21.08 10.20 11.12
C VAL A 233 20.49 10.00 12.50
N THR A 234 19.39 10.69 12.82
CA THR A 234 18.70 10.53 14.11
C THR A 234 18.16 9.11 14.30
N GLY A 235 18.07 8.28 13.24
CA GLY A 235 17.55 6.91 13.32
C GLY A 235 18.60 5.99 13.86
N TRP A 236 19.76 6.04 13.22
CA TRP A 236 20.92 5.29 13.69
C TRP A 236 21.41 5.76 15.06
N THR A 237 21.31 7.04 15.39
CA THR A 237 21.64 7.52 16.75
C THR A 237 20.68 6.95 17.78
N THR A 238 19.37 6.93 17.52
CA THR A 238 18.37 6.33 18.43
C THR A 238 18.65 4.84 18.65
N VAL A 239 18.94 4.09 17.58
CA VAL A 239 19.29 2.66 17.70
C VAL A 239 20.57 2.45 18.50
N GLY A 240 21.60 3.27 18.27
CA GLY A 240 22.85 3.21 19.02
C GLY A 240 22.65 3.50 20.51
N LEU A 241 21.96 4.61 20.84
CA LEU A 241 21.67 5.00 22.22
C LEU A 241 20.82 3.94 22.94
N ALA A 242 19.80 3.41 22.28
CA ALA A 242 18.95 2.34 22.82
C ALA A 242 19.76 1.07 23.13
N THR A 243 20.67 0.69 22.24
CA THR A 243 21.51 -0.50 22.41
C THR A 243 22.49 -0.34 23.56
N VAL A 244 23.21 0.80 23.62
CA VAL A 244 24.19 1.07 24.70
C VAL A 244 23.49 1.13 26.05
N SER A 245 22.36 1.85 26.15
CA SER A 245 21.59 1.92 27.40
C SER A 245 20.98 0.57 27.79
N ALA A 246 20.52 -0.24 26.84
CA ALA A 246 20.04 -1.58 27.14
C ALA A 246 21.15 -2.48 27.68
N LEU A 247 22.34 -2.46 27.07
CA LEU A 247 23.48 -3.22 27.56
C LEU A 247 23.89 -2.78 28.97
N ALA A 248 23.90 -1.47 29.23
CA ALA A 248 24.16 -0.96 30.58
C ALA A 248 23.16 -1.52 31.61
N LEU A 249 21.85 -1.53 31.30
CA LEU A 249 20.82 -2.10 32.18
C LEU A 249 20.91 -3.62 32.33
N VAL A 250 21.42 -4.33 31.31
CA VAL A 250 21.58 -5.79 31.35
C VAL A 250 22.77 -6.19 32.22
N PHE A 251 23.84 -5.41 32.24
CA PHE A 251 25.08 -5.75 32.95
C PHE A 251 25.27 -5.05 34.31
N MET A 252 24.47 -4.02 34.62
CA MET A 252 24.34 -3.48 35.97
C MET A 252 23.50 -4.40 36.86
#